data_AF-A0A7W7EL01-F1
#
_entry.id   AF-A0A7W7EL01-F1
#
_cell.length_a   1.000
_cell.length_b   1.000
_cell.length_c   1.000
_cell.angle_alpha   90.00
_cell.angle_beta   90.00
_cell.angle_gamma   90.00
#
_symmetry.space_group_name_H-M   'P 1'
#
loop_
_entity.id
_entity.type
_entity.pdbx_description
1 polymer ?
#
loop_
_entity_poly.entity_id
_entity_poly.type
_entity_poly.pdbx_seq_one_letter_code
_entity_poly.pdbx_strand_id
1 'polypeptide(L)'
;MTLPATVWKPSGRNSPSLTIFRRIERAARHRPMSHKGQVTTMNDMQPSPLHVRGLAPLRRVATSQRVTADRLGALADLPGFWEGMGFSLIARPDYSGRSENGFFLQLNLLHETIEFTSIGSPVFNRGSEQGDIAIYGVTYLHRVTDGTNGGALHIEPGMWLNIPATTAPKADASIARLGTIPHGNAFCTVGFVQHAVFDKVPEIPPANTIPFAIGGEPPAAGSKNPYPEYDLAITNGFRTSPVPPGITQAMIDDPNQVLRDTLNRQVFEQGQTLKQITRLITSSGGGIANVPFITTNANTLDLDSVFAIETVIDELGNEFVQLQYSQTGLLNFKGKSFPHVTVGTLIKAF
;
A
#
# COMPACT_ATOMS: atom_id res chain seq x y z
N MET A 1 -65.72 -13.75 9.88
CA MET A 1 -64.32 -13.53 10.27
C MET A 1 -63.50 -13.55 8.98
N THR A 2 -63.38 -12.50 8.14
CA THR A 2 -62.89 -11.10 8.36
C THR A 2 -61.60 -11.13 9.20
N LEU A 3 -60.39 -10.80 8.69
CA LEU A 3 -59.99 -9.68 7.81
C LEU A 3 -58.76 -10.01 6.91
N PRO A 4 -58.48 -9.20 5.87
CA PRO A 4 -57.51 -9.47 4.80
C PRO A 4 -56.18 -8.68 4.86
N ALA A 5 -55.31 -9.02 3.91
CA ALA A 5 -54.00 -8.47 3.61
C ALA A 5 -53.96 -6.93 3.46
N THR A 6 -52.90 -6.33 4.00
CA THR A 6 -52.56 -4.91 3.76
C THR A 6 -51.43 -4.82 2.74
N VAL A 7 -51.75 -4.23 1.60
CA VAL A 7 -50.88 -3.81 0.52
C VAL A 7 -50.06 -2.59 0.97
N TRP A 8 -48.74 -2.65 0.87
CA TRP A 8 -47.89 -1.46 0.97
C TRP A 8 -47.59 -0.94 -0.45
N LYS A 9 -48.19 0.20 -0.81
CA LYS A 9 -47.79 1.02 -1.96
C LYS A 9 -46.68 1.99 -1.53
N PRO A 10 -45.67 2.27 -2.37
CA PRO A 10 -44.69 3.30 -2.10
C PRO A 10 -45.28 4.69 -2.39
N SER A 11 -45.25 5.56 -1.38
CA SER A 11 -45.53 6.99 -1.52
C SER A 11 -44.30 7.73 -2.02
N GLY A 12 -44.45 8.39 -3.18
CA GLY A 12 -43.42 9.27 -3.73
C GLY A 12 -43.18 10.51 -2.89
N ARG A 13 -41.97 11.05 -3.02
CA ARG A 13 -41.68 12.49 -2.95
C ARG A 13 -40.32 12.80 -3.58
N ASN A 14 -40.42 13.50 -4.71
CA ASN A 14 -39.63 14.65 -5.14
C ASN A 14 -38.09 14.61 -5.07
N SER A 15 -37.52 14.43 -6.26
CA SER A 15 -36.23 15.00 -6.68
C SER A 15 -36.21 16.52 -6.58
N PRO A 16 -35.11 17.15 -6.13
CA PRO A 16 -34.80 18.53 -6.48
C PRO A 16 -33.98 18.56 -7.77
N SER A 17 -34.54 19.31 -8.71
CA SER A 17 -34.05 19.69 -10.02
C SER A 17 -32.68 20.37 -10.02
N LEU A 18 -31.84 19.94 -10.98
CA LEU A 18 -30.94 20.82 -11.74
C LEU A 18 -31.65 22.15 -12.07
N THR A 19 -31.06 23.30 -11.74
CA THR A 19 -30.98 24.54 -12.56
C THR A 19 -30.48 25.69 -11.67
N ILE A 20 -29.16 25.93 -11.65
CA ILE A 20 -28.60 27.26 -11.35
C ILE A 20 -27.47 27.44 -12.35
N PHE A 21 -27.70 28.20 -13.43
CA PHE A 21 -26.70 29.00 -14.16
C PHE A 21 -27.40 29.73 -15.31
N ARG A 22 -27.91 30.95 -15.05
CA ARG A 22 -28.02 32.02 -16.05
C ARG A 22 -28.15 33.38 -15.35
N ARG A 23 -27.08 34.18 -15.37
CA ARG A 23 -27.07 35.60 -15.80
C ARG A 23 -25.73 36.26 -15.48
N ILE A 24 -24.84 36.25 -16.47
CA ILE A 24 -24.02 37.43 -16.76
C ILE A 24 -24.20 37.64 -18.27
N GLU A 25 -25.00 38.64 -18.64
CA GLU A 25 -25.09 39.11 -20.02
C GLU A 25 -24.62 40.56 -20.09
N ARG A 26 -23.66 40.76 -21.00
CA ARG A 26 -23.48 41.92 -21.89
C ARG A 26 -22.95 43.22 -21.28
N ALA A 27 -21.76 43.60 -21.75
CA ALA A 27 -21.67 44.70 -22.72
C ALA A 27 -20.32 44.67 -23.47
N ALA A 28 -20.37 44.33 -24.75
CA ALA A 28 -19.34 44.69 -25.73
C ALA A 28 -20.06 45.24 -26.96
N ARG A 29 -19.98 46.57 -27.19
CA ARG A 29 -20.11 47.22 -28.51
C ARG A 29 -19.31 48.52 -28.52
N HIS A 30 -18.43 48.63 -29.51
CA HIS A 30 -17.72 49.84 -29.93
C HIS A 30 -18.66 50.91 -30.50
N ARG A 31 -18.28 52.20 -30.36
CA ARG A 31 -18.00 53.15 -31.46
C ARG A 31 -17.33 54.45 -30.95
N PRO A 32 -16.67 55.22 -31.83
CA PRO A 32 -15.49 56.05 -31.52
C PRO A 32 -15.80 57.55 -31.36
N MET A 33 -14.92 58.31 -30.70
CA MET A 33 -14.45 59.62 -31.19
C MET A 33 -13.38 60.27 -30.29
N SER A 34 -12.28 60.67 -30.94
CA SER A 34 -11.53 61.93 -30.79
C SER A 34 -11.20 62.44 -29.38
N HIS A 35 -9.93 62.36 -28.99
CA HIS A 35 -9.27 63.48 -28.30
C HIS A 35 -7.84 63.70 -28.82
N LYS A 36 -7.55 64.98 -29.02
CA LYS A 36 -6.32 65.55 -29.54
C LYS A 36 -5.15 65.29 -28.59
N GLY A 37 -3.96 65.29 -29.16
CA GLY A 37 -2.74 64.84 -28.52
C GLY A 37 -2.28 65.67 -27.32
N GLN A 38 -1.44 65.04 -26.52
CA GLN A 38 -0.24 65.67 -26.01
C GLN A 38 0.82 64.58 -25.85
N VAL A 39 1.89 64.72 -26.63
CA VAL A 39 3.12 63.96 -26.49
C VAL A 39 3.71 64.32 -25.12
N THR A 40 3.76 63.34 -24.23
CA THR A 40 4.64 63.42 -23.06
C THR A 40 5.69 62.33 -23.24
N THR A 41 6.93 62.77 -23.23
CA THR A 41 8.15 62.03 -23.53
C THR A 41 8.27 60.73 -22.72
N MET A 42 8.67 59.64 -23.39
CA MET A 42 9.20 58.45 -22.72
C MET A 42 10.50 58.82 -22.01
N ASN A 43 10.43 59.15 -20.74
CA ASN A 43 11.49 58.98 -19.76
C ASN A 43 10.89 59.25 -18.37
N ASP A 44 11.29 58.45 -17.39
CA ASP A 44 10.86 58.44 -15.97
C ASP A 44 9.57 57.69 -15.62
N MET A 45 9.50 56.43 -16.05
CA MET A 45 8.86 55.39 -15.23
C MET A 45 9.95 54.44 -14.74
N GLN A 46 10.67 54.84 -13.68
CA GLN A 46 11.43 53.87 -12.90
C GLN A 46 10.42 52.88 -12.28
N PRO A 47 10.64 51.56 -12.39
CA PRO A 47 9.84 50.62 -11.61
C PRO A 47 10.09 50.93 -10.15
N SER A 48 9.05 51.35 -9.42
CA SER A 48 9.13 51.43 -7.97
C SER A 48 9.58 50.06 -7.47
N PRO A 49 10.66 49.94 -6.68
CA PRO A 49 10.98 48.66 -6.09
C PRO A 49 9.77 48.25 -5.27
N LEU A 50 9.17 47.11 -5.63
CA LEU A 50 8.28 46.37 -4.75
C LEU A 50 9.09 46.15 -3.47
N HIS A 51 8.91 47.04 -2.49
CA HIS A 51 9.39 46.82 -1.15
C HIS A 51 8.69 45.55 -0.69
N VAL A 52 9.43 44.45 -0.68
CA VAL A 52 9.05 43.19 -0.03
C VAL A 52 9.03 43.44 1.48
N ARG A 53 8.09 44.28 1.93
CA ARG A 53 7.72 44.43 3.33
C ARG A 53 6.62 43.40 3.57
N GLY A 54 6.96 42.31 4.23
CA GLY A 54 5.97 41.43 4.85
C GLY A 54 6.01 39.95 4.51
N LEU A 55 7.01 39.44 3.78
CA LEU A 55 7.26 38.00 3.81
C LEU A 55 7.89 37.69 5.17
N ALA A 56 7.13 37.05 6.06
CA ALA A 56 7.69 36.41 7.23
C ALA A 56 8.89 35.54 6.77
N PRO A 57 10.02 35.56 7.48
CA PRO A 57 11.16 34.73 7.08
C PRO A 57 10.68 33.29 6.95
N LEU A 58 10.98 32.64 5.82
CA LEU A 58 10.73 31.21 5.63
C LEU A 58 11.51 30.47 6.71
N ARG A 59 10.81 30.14 7.81
CA ARG A 59 11.35 29.35 8.91
C ARG A 59 10.66 28.00 8.86
N ARG A 60 11.45 26.93 8.85
CA ARG A 60 10.93 25.58 9.07
C ARG A 60 10.41 25.53 10.52
N VAL A 61 9.10 25.45 10.68
CA VAL A 61 8.44 25.23 11.99
C VAL A 61 8.54 23.77 12.43
N ALA A 62 8.85 22.86 11.50
CA ALA A 62 9.06 21.45 11.78
C ALA A 62 10.35 21.21 12.59
N THR A 63 10.29 20.20 13.46
CA THR A 63 11.41 19.75 14.29
C THR A 63 12.60 19.27 13.47
N SER A 64 13.78 19.15 14.09
CA SER A 64 14.96 18.58 13.43
C SER A 64 14.70 17.15 12.95
N GLN A 65 15.41 16.70 11.92
CA GLN A 65 15.30 15.34 11.40
C GLN A 65 15.55 14.28 12.50
N ARG A 66 16.50 14.53 13.42
CA ARG A 66 16.74 13.66 14.58
C ARG A 66 15.50 13.51 15.46
N VAL A 67 14.88 14.64 15.84
CA VAL A 67 13.67 14.61 16.68
C VAL A 67 12.50 13.96 15.95
N THR A 68 12.38 14.14 14.64
CA THR A 68 11.38 13.45 13.82
C THR A 68 11.64 11.93 13.83
N ALA A 69 12.89 11.49 13.64
CA ALA A 69 13.27 10.08 13.68
C ALA A 69 12.95 9.44 15.05
N ASP A 70 13.29 10.11 16.16
CA ASP A 70 12.98 9.61 17.51
C ASP A 70 11.48 9.37 17.72
N ARG A 71 10.64 10.23 17.12
CA ARG A 71 9.17 10.16 17.24
C ARG A 71 8.52 9.16 16.29
N LEU A 72 9.21 8.80 15.20
CA LEU A 72 8.78 7.73 14.30
C LEU A 72 8.86 6.34 14.97
N GLY A 73 9.62 6.20 16.06
CA GLY A 73 9.78 4.94 16.77
C GLY A 73 10.32 3.85 15.84
N ALA A 74 9.62 2.72 15.75
CA ALA A 74 10.01 1.62 14.87
C ALA A 74 10.01 1.94 13.37
N LEU A 75 9.40 3.07 12.97
CA LEU A 75 9.37 3.54 11.59
C LEU A 75 10.59 4.41 11.22
N ALA A 76 11.52 4.65 12.17
CA ALA A 76 12.61 5.62 12.01
C ALA A 76 13.54 5.34 10.83
N ASP A 77 13.72 4.07 10.45
CA ASP A 77 14.60 3.67 9.37
C ASP A 77 13.94 3.65 7.99
N LEU A 78 12.60 3.72 7.92
CA LEU A 78 11.86 3.70 6.66
C LEU A 78 12.13 4.90 5.72
N PRO A 79 12.18 6.17 6.18
CA PRO A 79 12.32 7.32 5.29
C PRO A 79 13.50 7.18 4.33
N GLY A 80 13.27 7.39 3.04
CA GLY A 80 14.25 7.18 1.99
C GLY A 80 13.67 6.42 0.79
N PHE A 81 14.53 6.11 -0.16
CA PHE A 81 14.16 5.35 -1.36
C PHE A 81 14.69 3.93 -1.28
N TRP A 82 13.82 2.98 -1.64
CA TRP A 82 14.09 1.56 -1.60
C TRP A 82 13.84 0.97 -2.97
N GLU A 83 14.71 0.06 -3.38
CA GLU A 83 14.54 -0.69 -4.61
C GLU A 83 14.88 -2.16 -4.41
N GLY A 84 14.23 -3.03 -5.16
CA GLY A 84 14.49 -4.46 -5.04
C GLY A 84 13.68 -5.32 -5.99
N MET A 85 13.65 -6.60 -5.63
CA MET A 85 12.99 -7.63 -6.41
C MET A 85 12.06 -8.45 -5.53
N GLY A 86 11.08 -9.09 -6.16
CA GLY A 86 10.09 -9.87 -5.46
C GLY A 86 9.40 -10.91 -6.32
N PHE A 87 8.38 -11.52 -5.74
CA PHE A 87 7.53 -12.51 -6.36
C PHE A 87 6.08 -12.29 -5.93
N SER A 88 5.17 -12.39 -6.89
CA SER A 88 3.73 -12.34 -6.67
C SER A 88 3.06 -13.57 -7.24
N LEU A 89 2.14 -14.10 -6.44
CA LEU A 89 1.21 -15.15 -6.81
C LEU A 89 -0.21 -14.66 -6.55
N ILE A 90 -1.07 -14.71 -7.58
CA ILE A 90 -2.48 -14.34 -7.47
C ILE A 90 -3.37 -15.23 -8.32
N ALA A 91 -4.40 -15.82 -7.70
CA ALA A 91 -5.52 -16.41 -8.43
C ALA A 91 -6.53 -15.31 -8.78
N ARG A 92 -6.70 -15.04 -10.08
CA ARG A 92 -7.69 -14.08 -10.58
C ARG A 92 -8.96 -14.82 -11.00
N PRO A 93 -10.17 -14.29 -10.75
CA PRO A 93 -11.39 -14.85 -11.31
C PRO A 93 -11.30 -14.96 -12.84
N ASP A 94 -11.70 -16.11 -13.38
CA ASP A 94 -11.82 -16.32 -14.83
C ASP A 94 -13.30 -16.59 -15.17
N TYR A 95 -13.94 -15.60 -15.81
CA TYR A 95 -15.34 -15.69 -16.26
C TYR A 95 -15.49 -16.32 -17.65
N SER A 96 -14.39 -16.70 -18.33
CA SER A 96 -14.47 -17.20 -19.71
C SER A 96 -15.19 -18.56 -19.81
N GLY A 97 -15.39 -19.24 -18.69
CA GLY A 97 -15.97 -20.59 -18.62
C GLY A 97 -15.02 -21.69 -19.11
N ARG A 98 -13.79 -21.33 -19.51
CA ARG A 98 -12.79 -22.27 -20.01
C ARG A 98 -11.93 -22.87 -18.89
N SER A 99 -11.75 -22.13 -17.79
CA SER A 99 -11.07 -22.63 -16.59
C SER A 99 -12.05 -23.50 -15.79
N GLU A 100 -11.75 -24.79 -15.65
CA GLU A 100 -12.55 -25.72 -14.85
C GLU A 100 -12.68 -25.23 -13.39
N ASN A 101 -11.57 -24.74 -12.84
CA ASN A 101 -11.53 -24.20 -11.48
C ASN A 101 -12.06 -22.75 -11.42
N GLY A 102 -12.24 -22.08 -12.56
CA GLY A 102 -12.76 -20.72 -12.72
C GLY A 102 -11.84 -19.62 -12.23
N PHE A 103 -10.54 -19.86 -12.28
CA PHE A 103 -9.52 -18.86 -12.04
C PHE A 103 -8.35 -19.01 -13.01
N PHE A 104 -7.57 -17.94 -13.13
CA PHE A 104 -6.26 -17.92 -13.77
C PHE A 104 -5.20 -17.63 -12.71
N LEU A 105 -4.19 -18.50 -12.59
CA LEU A 105 -3.06 -18.28 -11.70
C LEU A 105 -2.03 -17.38 -12.37
N GLN A 106 -1.99 -16.12 -11.94
CA GLN A 106 -0.97 -15.19 -12.38
C GLN A 106 0.23 -15.26 -11.43
N LEU A 107 1.39 -15.50 -12.04
CA LEU A 107 2.71 -15.53 -11.41
C LEU A 107 3.57 -14.43 -12.04
N ASN A 108 4.22 -13.61 -11.22
CA ASN A 108 5.13 -12.57 -11.68
C ASN A 108 6.38 -12.53 -10.82
N LEU A 109 7.55 -12.45 -11.46
CA LEU A 109 8.72 -11.83 -10.84
C LEU A 109 8.50 -10.32 -10.84
N LEU A 110 9.02 -9.63 -9.82
CA LEU A 110 8.76 -8.22 -9.60
C LEU A 110 10.06 -7.43 -9.56
N HIS A 111 10.04 -6.23 -10.16
CA HIS A 111 10.95 -5.15 -9.79
C HIS A 111 10.14 -4.09 -9.05
N GLU A 112 10.68 -3.60 -7.94
CA GLU A 112 9.92 -2.81 -6.99
C GLU A 112 10.69 -1.58 -6.54
N THR A 113 9.96 -0.49 -6.33
CA THR A 113 10.47 0.69 -5.64
C THR A 113 9.49 1.14 -4.57
N ILE A 114 9.98 1.55 -3.41
CA ILE A 114 9.18 2.17 -2.36
C ILE A 114 9.87 3.44 -1.91
N GLU A 115 9.17 4.57 -1.96
CA GLU A 115 9.66 5.83 -1.41
C GLU A 115 8.88 6.17 -0.16
N PHE A 116 9.57 6.29 0.98
CA PHE A 116 8.97 6.72 2.25
C PHE A 116 9.36 8.16 2.57
N THR A 117 8.37 8.99 2.90
CA THR A 117 8.58 10.39 3.31
C THR A 117 7.98 10.63 4.69
N SER A 118 8.77 11.17 5.62
CA SER A 118 8.26 11.49 6.97
C SER A 118 7.15 12.53 6.93
N ILE A 119 6.09 12.28 7.69
CA ILE A 119 5.08 13.29 8.05
C ILE A 119 5.77 14.20 9.07
N GLY A 120 6.33 15.31 8.61
CA GLY A 120 7.32 16.13 9.33
C GLY A 120 6.83 16.86 10.60
N SER A 121 5.60 16.63 11.04
CA SER A 121 4.99 17.19 12.24
C SER A 121 4.02 16.18 12.88
N PRO A 122 3.70 16.30 14.18
CA PRO A 122 2.67 15.47 14.78
C PRO A 122 1.33 15.61 14.06
N VAL A 123 0.66 14.49 13.85
CA VAL A 123 -0.73 14.39 13.40
C VAL A 123 -1.60 14.19 14.63
N PHE A 124 -2.43 15.17 14.98
CA PHE A 124 -3.26 15.09 16.16
C PHE A 124 -4.60 14.41 15.86
N ASN A 125 -4.88 13.30 16.54
CA ASN A 125 -6.23 12.77 16.64
C ASN A 125 -6.92 13.42 17.84
N ARG A 126 -8.11 13.95 17.62
CA ARG A 126 -8.90 14.65 18.64
C ARG A 126 -9.71 13.66 19.45
N GLY A 127 -9.57 13.71 20.77
CA GLY A 127 -10.26 12.80 21.67
C GLY A 127 -11.55 13.43 22.24
N SER A 128 -12.62 12.63 22.33
CA SER A 128 -13.80 12.94 23.14
C SER A 128 -13.83 12.16 24.45
N GLU A 129 -13.33 10.91 24.44
CA GLU A 129 -13.28 10.00 25.59
C GLU A 129 -11.89 9.92 26.26
N GLN A 130 -10.88 10.51 25.63
CA GLN A 130 -9.52 10.70 26.15
C GLN A 130 -8.98 12.05 25.66
N GLY A 131 -7.83 12.48 26.17
CA GLY A 131 -7.13 13.63 25.62
C GLY A 131 -6.63 13.38 24.19
N ASP A 132 -6.27 14.45 23.48
CA ASP A 132 -5.68 14.34 22.15
C ASP A 132 -4.42 13.49 22.17
N ILE A 133 -4.23 12.70 21.10
CA ILE A 133 -3.01 11.92 20.89
C ILE A 133 -2.24 12.49 19.71
N ALA A 134 -0.91 12.44 19.80
CA ALA A 134 -0.01 12.80 18.71
C ALA A 134 0.50 11.54 18.02
N ILE A 135 0.17 11.40 16.74
CA ILE A 135 0.62 10.33 15.86
C ILE A 135 1.79 10.85 15.00
N TYR A 136 2.75 9.98 14.75
CA TYR A 136 3.85 10.24 13.82
C TYR A 136 3.87 9.15 12.76
N GLY A 137 4.41 9.43 11.58
CA GLY A 137 4.37 8.44 10.52
C GLY A 137 5.14 8.84 9.28
N VAL A 138 5.09 7.95 8.29
CA VAL A 138 5.65 8.15 6.96
C VAL A 138 4.54 7.94 5.93
N THR A 139 4.47 8.78 4.90
CA THR A 139 3.75 8.42 3.66
C THR A 139 4.64 7.50 2.84
N TYR A 140 4.07 6.65 2.02
CA TYR A 140 4.82 5.87 1.04
C TYR A 140 4.17 5.84 -0.33
N LEU A 141 4.99 5.56 -1.35
CA LEU A 141 4.53 5.21 -2.69
C LEU A 141 5.29 3.98 -3.18
N HIS A 142 4.58 2.86 -3.26
CA HIS A 142 5.07 1.58 -3.75
C HIS A 142 4.72 1.43 -5.22
N ARG A 143 5.71 1.09 -6.05
CA ARG A 143 5.55 0.82 -7.48
C ARG A 143 6.12 -0.53 -7.81
N VAL A 144 5.37 -1.31 -8.58
CA VAL A 144 5.74 -2.66 -8.98
C VAL A 144 5.63 -2.79 -10.49
N THR A 145 6.70 -3.26 -11.11
CA THR A 145 6.75 -3.64 -12.51
C THR A 145 7.05 -5.12 -12.66
N ASP A 146 6.66 -5.69 -13.80
CA ASP A 146 6.97 -7.06 -14.16
C ASP A 146 8.48 -7.20 -14.36
N GLY A 147 9.11 -8.10 -13.60
CA GLY A 147 10.55 -8.32 -13.64
C GLY A 147 11.06 -8.95 -14.95
N THR A 148 10.17 -9.43 -15.82
CA THR A 148 10.53 -10.01 -17.13
C THR A 148 10.47 -9.00 -18.25
N ASN A 149 9.44 -8.15 -18.29
CA ASN A 149 9.20 -7.23 -19.41
C ASN A 149 9.11 -5.75 -19.03
N GLY A 150 9.20 -5.40 -17.74
CA GLY A 150 9.14 -4.03 -17.24
C GLY A 150 7.75 -3.39 -17.26
N GLY A 151 6.70 -4.13 -17.65
CA GLY A 151 5.33 -3.65 -17.69
C GLY A 151 4.82 -3.26 -16.30
N ALA A 152 4.02 -2.20 -16.22
CA ALA A 152 3.43 -1.77 -14.95
C ALA A 152 2.44 -2.84 -14.42
N LEU A 153 2.63 -3.28 -13.17
CA LEU A 153 1.75 -4.24 -12.50
C LEU A 153 0.92 -3.60 -11.40
N HIS A 154 1.54 -2.73 -10.59
CA HIS A 154 0.89 -2.17 -9.41
C HIS A 154 1.47 -0.82 -9.01
N ILE A 155 0.64 0.01 -8.37
CA ILE A 155 1.07 1.23 -7.70
C ILE A 155 0.17 1.47 -6.49
N GLU A 156 0.75 1.77 -5.33
CA GLU A 156 0.02 1.95 -4.08
C GLU A 156 0.60 3.15 -3.31
N PRO A 157 -0.13 4.28 -3.20
CA PRO A 157 0.15 5.29 -2.19
C PRO A 157 -0.46 4.88 -0.85
N GLY A 158 0.23 5.21 0.23
CA GLY A 158 -0.24 4.93 1.58
C GLY A 158 0.54 5.66 2.67
N MET A 159 0.34 5.21 3.92
CA MET A 159 1.09 5.67 5.07
C MET A 159 1.28 4.58 6.11
N TRP A 160 2.37 4.68 6.86
CA TRP A 160 2.59 3.99 8.12
C TRP A 160 2.50 4.98 9.28
N LEU A 161 1.78 4.61 10.33
CA LEU A 161 1.54 5.42 11.51
C LEU A 161 2.07 4.70 12.76
N ASN A 162 2.80 5.43 13.59
CA ASN A 162 3.18 5.07 14.94
C ASN A 162 2.16 5.69 15.91
N ILE A 163 1.37 4.85 16.56
CA ILE A 163 0.24 5.23 17.39
C ILE A 163 0.63 5.02 18.87
N PRO A 164 0.60 6.07 19.71
CA PRO A 164 0.88 5.91 21.13
C PRO A 164 -0.23 5.09 21.81
N ALA A 165 0.07 4.53 22.99
CA ALA A 165 -0.94 3.86 23.81
C ALA A 165 -2.14 4.79 24.09
N THR A 166 -3.35 4.21 24.11
CA THR A 166 -4.60 4.94 24.33
C THR A 166 -5.28 4.47 25.61
N THR A 167 -6.03 5.37 26.26
CA THR A 167 -6.86 5.05 27.42
C THR A 167 -8.31 4.80 27.05
N ALA A 168 -8.80 5.36 25.94
CA ALA A 168 -10.14 5.14 25.41
C ALA A 168 -10.15 5.10 23.86
N PRO A 169 -10.34 3.93 23.22
CA PRO A 169 -10.34 2.60 23.85
C PRO A 169 -8.99 2.33 24.52
N LYS A 170 -8.96 1.51 25.58
CA LYS A 170 -7.69 1.12 26.21
C LYS A 170 -6.93 0.18 25.28
N ALA A 171 -5.76 0.60 24.82
CA ALA A 171 -4.88 -0.21 23.98
C ALA A 171 -3.42 0.18 24.20
N ASP A 172 -2.52 -0.79 24.02
CA ASP A 172 -1.09 -0.54 24.01
C ASP A 172 -0.69 0.27 22.77
N ALA A 173 0.56 0.76 22.74
CA ALA A 173 1.10 1.41 21.55
C ALA A 173 1.07 0.44 20.37
N SER A 174 0.75 0.96 19.19
CA SER A 174 0.50 0.15 18.00
C SER A 174 1.02 0.86 16.75
N ILE A 175 0.97 0.15 15.63
CA ILE A 175 1.22 0.71 14.31
C ILE A 175 0.02 0.49 13.42
N ALA A 176 -0.17 1.36 12.44
CA ALA A 176 -1.15 1.16 11.39
C ALA A 176 -0.53 1.38 10.00
N ARG A 177 -0.98 0.60 9.01
CA ARG A 177 -0.69 0.83 7.59
C ARG A 177 -2.00 1.10 6.87
N LEU A 178 -2.03 2.21 6.15
CA LEU A 178 -3.16 2.60 5.31
C LEU A 178 -2.69 2.67 3.87
N GLY A 179 -3.51 2.21 2.94
CA GLY A 179 -3.17 2.24 1.52
C GLY A 179 -4.39 2.28 0.63
N THR A 180 -4.21 2.78 -0.60
CA THR A 180 -5.23 2.73 -1.65
C THR A 180 -4.69 2.00 -2.86
N ILE A 181 -5.50 1.09 -3.39
CA ILE A 181 -5.15 0.20 -4.49
C ILE A 181 -5.92 0.64 -5.74
N PRO A 182 -5.27 0.82 -6.91
CA PRO A 182 -5.90 1.26 -8.15
C PRO A 182 -6.83 0.22 -8.79
N HIS A 183 -7.11 -0.89 -8.09
CA HIS A 183 -8.19 -1.82 -8.38
C HIS A 183 -9.54 -1.40 -7.74
N GLY A 184 -9.54 -0.34 -6.92
CA GLY A 184 -10.71 0.16 -6.21
C GLY A 184 -10.83 -0.36 -4.78
N ASN A 185 -9.70 -0.51 -4.08
CA ASN A 185 -9.65 -0.88 -2.67
C ASN A 185 -8.98 0.21 -1.85
N ALA A 186 -9.37 0.32 -0.59
CA ALA A 186 -8.60 1.01 0.43
C ALA A 186 -8.56 0.14 1.68
N PHE A 187 -7.44 0.10 2.38
CA PHE A 187 -7.30 -0.68 3.60
C PHE A 187 -6.74 0.15 4.75
N CYS A 188 -7.06 -0.28 5.96
CA CYS A 188 -6.42 0.15 7.20
C CYS A 188 -6.10 -1.11 8.01
N THR A 189 -4.83 -1.50 8.03
CA THR A 189 -4.35 -2.58 8.89
C THR A 189 -3.73 -1.99 10.16
N VAL A 190 -3.87 -2.71 11.27
CA VAL A 190 -3.35 -2.32 12.58
C VAL A 190 -2.55 -3.49 13.13
N GLY A 191 -1.51 -3.21 13.90
CA GLY A 191 -0.80 -4.24 14.64
C GLY A 191 0.31 -3.67 15.50
N PHE A 192 1.44 -4.36 15.54
CA PHE A 192 2.47 -4.13 16.55
C PHE A 192 3.87 -4.29 15.97
N VAL A 193 4.85 -3.90 16.78
CA VAL A 193 6.26 -3.98 16.45
C VAL A 193 6.89 -5.13 17.22
N GLN A 194 7.72 -5.92 16.55
CA GLN A 194 8.61 -6.89 17.19
C GLN A 194 10.07 -6.53 16.90
N HIS A 195 10.89 -6.44 17.94
CA HIS A 195 12.33 -6.30 17.82
C HIS A 195 13.02 -7.62 18.11
N ALA A 196 14.04 -7.95 17.34
CA ALA A 196 14.89 -9.09 17.61
C ALA A 196 16.32 -8.83 17.16
N VAL A 197 17.26 -9.26 18.01
CA VAL A 197 18.69 -9.36 17.69
C VAL A 197 18.91 -10.74 17.12
N PHE A 198 19.51 -10.82 15.95
CA PHE A 198 19.82 -12.08 15.29
C PHE A 198 21.33 -12.24 15.19
N ASP A 199 21.79 -13.47 15.30
CA ASP A 199 23.13 -13.94 14.93
C ASP A 199 23.04 -15.06 13.86
N LYS A 200 21.81 -15.31 13.38
CA LYS A 200 21.45 -16.36 12.42
C LYS A 200 20.28 -15.91 11.55
N VAL A 201 20.06 -16.62 10.44
CA VAL A 201 18.89 -16.39 9.58
C VAL A 201 17.59 -16.55 10.42
N PRO A 202 16.68 -15.56 10.42
CA PRO A 202 15.40 -15.65 11.10
C PRO A 202 14.52 -16.75 10.51
N GLU A 203 13.71 -17.36 11.37
CA GLU A 203 12.63 -18.21 10.89
C GLU A 203 11.58 -17.34 10.17
N ILE A 204 11.26 -17.71 8.94
CA ILE A 204 10.17 -17.13 8.16
C ILE A 204 9.18 -18.26 7.88
N PRO A 205 8.00 -18.27 8.52
CA PRO A 205 7.03 -19.33 8.34
C PRO A 205 6.57 -19.39 6.88
N PRO A 206 6.13 -20.56 6.40
CA PRO A 206 5.62 -20.66 5.06
C PRO A 206 4.33 -19.85 4.88
N ALA A 207 4.08 -19.36 3.67
CA ALA A 207 2.81 -18.80 3.28
C ALA A 207 1.83 -19.90 2.87
N ASN A 208 0.54 -19.67 3.10
CA ASN A 208 -0.51 -20.54 2.55
C ASN A 208 -0.89 -20.06 1.15
N THR A 209 -0.91 -20.96 0.17
CA THR A 209 -1.36 -20.67 -1.19
C THR A 209 -2.65 -21.41 -1.56
N ILE A 210 -3.18 -22.24 -0.67
CA ILE A 210 -4.33 -23.12 -0.94
C ILE A 210 -5.64 -22.36 -0.75
N PRO A 211 -6.50 -22.27 -1.78
CA PRO A 211 -7.85 -21.73 -1.65
C PRO A 211 -8.72 -22.57 -0.71
N PHE A 212 -9.45 -21.92 0.19
CA PHE A 212 -10.29 -22.57 1.21
C PHE A 212 -11.69 -21.97 1.23
N ALA A 213 -12.64 -22.60 1.94
CA ALA A 213 -14.01 -22.09 2.03
C ALA A 213 -14.05 -20.73 2.72
N ILE A 214 -14.88 -19.80 2.25
CA ILE A 214 -15.05 -18.49 2.90
C ILE A 214 -15.55 -18.70 4.33
N GLY A 215 -14.85 -18.11 5.30
CA GLY A 215 -15.12 -18.27 6.74
C GLY A 215 -14.72 -19.63 7.31
N GLY A 216 -14.03 -20.47 6.52
CA GLY A 216 -13.42 -21.71 6.99
C GLY A 216 -11.97 -21.51 7.43
N GLU A 217 -11.43 -22.52 8.10
CA GLU A 217 -10.02 -22.53 8.52
C GLU A 217 -9.08 -22.71 7.31
N PRO A 218 -8.00 -21.92 7.21
CA PRO A 218 -7.01 -22.11 6.17
C PRO A 218 -6.26 -23.44 6.37
N PRO A 219 -5.90 -24.14 5.29
CA PRO A 219 -4.98 -25.27 5.35
C PRO A 219 -3.63 -24.86 5.94
N ALA A 220 -2.87 -25.85 6.43
CA ALA A 220 -1.53 -25.62 6.93
C ALA A 220 -0.64 -24.99 5.84
N ALA A 221 0.00 -23.86 6.16
CA ALA A 221 0.87 -23.17 5.22
C ALA A 221 2.03 -24.05 4.74
N GLY A 222 2.47 -23.83 3.50
CA GLY A 222 3.49 -24.67 2.83
C GLY A 222 3.01 -26.06 2.39
N SER A 223 1.72 -26.39 2.57
CA SER A 223 1.14 -27.61 2.02
C SER A 223 1.06 -27.54 0.50
N LYS A 224 1.23 -28.69 -0.18
CA LYS A 224 1.10 -28.77 -1.65
C LYS A 224 -0.29 -28.33 -2.09
N ASN A 225 -0.35 -27.42 -3.05
CA ASN A 225 -1.60 -26.93 -3.61
C ASN A 225 -2.27 -28.00 -4.49
N PRO A 226 -3.57 -28.31 -4.28
CA PRO A 226 -4.24 -29.39 -5.02
C PRO A 226 -4.65 -29.00 -6.44
N TYR A 227 -4.55 -27.73 -6.83
CA TYR A 227 -4.99 -27.24 -8.12
C TYR A 227 -3.88 -27.41 -9.19
N PRO A 228 -4.18 -27.96 -10.39
CA PRO A 228 -3.18 -28.18 -11.44
C PRO A 228 -2.55 -26.88 -11.94
N GLU A 229 -3.24 -25.73 -11.80
CA GLU A 229 -2.70 -24.42 -12.10
C GLU A 229 -1.45 -24.11 -11.26
N TYR A 230 -1.30 -24.69 -10.06
CA TYR A 230 -0.17 -24.46 -9.16
C TYR A 230 0.97 -25.47 -9.32
N ASP A 231 0.79 -26.53 -10.11
CA ASP A 231 1.84 -27.53 -10.35
C ASP A 231 2.53 -27.28 -11.70
N LEU A 232 3.81 -26.92 -11.67
CA LEU A 232 4.61 -26.61 -12.86
C LEU A 232 4.86 -27.84 -13.74
N ALA A 233 4.78 -29.07 -13.18
CA ALA A 233 4.91 -30.30 -13.95
C ALA A 233 3.64 -30.60 -14.77
N ILE A 234 2.53 -29.93 -14.49
CA ILE A 234 1.27 -30.08 -15.20
C ILE A 234 1.13 -28.95 -16.24
N THR A 235 1.00 -29.33 -17.50
CA THR A 235 0.66 -28.40 -18.58
C THR A 235 -0.74 -27.83 -18.33
N ASN A 236 -0.85 -26.51 -18.21
CA ASN A 236 -2.10 -25.82 -17.91
C ASN A 236 -2.18 -24.49 -18.68
N GLY A 237 -3.35 -24.17 -19.25
CA GLY A 237 -3.61 -22.93 -19.99
C GLY A 237 -4.11 -21.75 -19.15
N PHE A 238 -4.35 -21.97 -17.86
CA PHE A 238 -4.87 -21.04 -16.85
C PHE A 238 -3.83 -20.72 -15.77
N ARG A 239 -2.56 -20.71 -16.16
CA ARG A 239 -1.42 -20.17 -15.41
C ARG A 239 -0.63 -19.23 -16.32
N THR A 240 0.10 -18.25 -15.77
CA THR A 240 1.14 -17.51 -16.53
C THR A 240 1.97 -18.48 -17.38
N SER A 241 1.92 -18.29 -18.70
CA SER A 241 2.57 -19.16 -19.68
C SER A 241 3.10 -18.33 -20.85
N PRO A 242 4.38 -18.48 -21.24
CA PRO A 242 5.39 -19.30 -20.58
C PRO A 242 5.66 -18.80 -19.15
N VAL A 243 6.04 -19.71 -18.25
CA VAL A 243 6.43 -19.34 -16.88
C VAL A 243 7.76 -18.58 -16.96
N PRO A 244 7.87 -17.37 -16.38
CA PRO A 244 9.12 -16.63 -16.34
C PRO A 244 10.29 -17.46 -15.82
N PRO A 245 11.47 -17.40 -16.48
CA PRO A 245 12.68 -18.04 -15.98
C PRO A 245 13.00 -17.56 -14.56
N GLY A 246 13.24 -18.50 -13.64
CA GLY A 246 13.53 -18.21 -12.23
C GLY A 246 12.35 -18.47 -11.28
N ILE A 247 11.12 -18.60 -11.78
CA ILE A 247 10.01 -19.09 -10.95
C ILE A 247 10.13 -20.61 -10.80
N THR A 248 10.17 -21.08 -9.56
CA THR A 248 10.28 -22.50 -9.21
C THR A 248 9.01 -23.03 -8.54
N GLN A 249 8.85 -24.36 -8.47
CA GLN A 249 7.73 -24.97 -7.75
C GLN A 249 7.75 -24.60 -6.26
N ALA A 250 8.95 -24.51 -5.65
CA ALA A 250 9.09 -24.14 -4.25
C ALA A 250 8.54 -22.73 -3.96
N MET A 251 8.71 -21.78 -4.89
CA MET A 251 8.13 -20.43 -4.78
C MET A 251 6.59 -20.44 -4.88
N ILE A 252 6.00 -21.38 -5.63
CA ILE A 252 4.55 -21.48 -5.80
C ILE A 252 3.92 -22.20 -4.60
N ASP A 253 4.58 -23.23 -4.08
CA ASP A 253 4.14 -23.94 -2.87
C ASP A 253 4.25 -23.02 -1.65
N ASP A 254 5.31 -22.22 -1.59
CA ASP A 254 5.53 -21.22 -0.56
C ASP A 254 6.28 -19.98 -1.08
N PRO A 255 5.57 -18.88 -1.36
CA PRO A 255 6.18 -17.60 -1.74
C PRO A 255 7.22 -17.08 -0.74
N ASN A 256 7.09 -17.35 0.56
CA ASN A 256 8.08 -16.93 1.55
C ASN A 256 9.43 -17.65 1.39
N GLN A 257 9.52 -18.70 0.58
CA GLN A 257 10.79 -19.32 0.18
C GLN A 257 11.73 -18.31 -0.48
N VAL A 258 11.22 -17.34 -1.24
CA VAL A 258 12.03 -16.30 -1.87
C VAL A 258 12.80 -15.46 -0.85
N LEU A 259 12.15 -15.14 0.28
CA LEU A 259 12.76 -14.38 1.36
C LEU A 259 13.84 -15.22 2.06
N ARG A 260 13.53 -16.49 2.34
CA ARG A 260 14.49 -17.41 2.97
C ARG A 260 15.71 -17.67 2.09
N ASP A 261 15.51 -17.88 0.79
CA ASP A 261 16.61 -18.08 -0.16
C ASP A 261 17.53 -16.86 -0.24
N THR A 262 16.93 -15.66 -0.18
CA THR A 262 17.70 -14.41 -0.17
C THR A 262 18.57 -14.30 1.07
N LEU A 263 18.00 -14.53 2.27
CA LEU A 263 18.75 -14.48 3.51
C LEU A 263 19.80 -15.60 3.61
N ASN A 264 19.46 -16.81 3.16
CA ASN A 264 20.40 -17.93 3.15
C ASN A 264 21.60 -17.65 2.25
N ARG A 265 21.38 -17.09 1.05
CA ARG A 265 22.47 -16.66 0.16
C ARG A 265 23.34 -15.60 0.84
N GLN A 266 22.71 -14.57 1.40
CA GLN A 266 23.43 -13.48 2.09
C GLN A 266 24.32 -14.00 3.21
N VAL A 267 23.78 -14.86 4.08
CA VAL A 267 24.51 -15.36 5.25
C VAL A 267 25.52 -16.45 4.90
N PHE A 268 25.09 -17.49 4.16
CA PHE A 268 25.91 -18.69 3.95
C PHE A 268 26.80 -18.65 2.71
N GLU A 269 26.46 -17.84 1.70
CA GLU A 269 27.25 -17.73 0.47
C GLU A 269 28.04 -16.41 0.40
N GLN A 270 27.49 -15.32 0.96
CA GLN A 270 28.10 -13.98 0.89
C GLN A 270 28.74 -13.51 2.20
N GLY A 271 28.71 -14.33 3.26
CA GLY A 271 29.35 -14.01 4.54
C GLY A 271 28.74 -12.84 5.31
N GLN A 272 27.51 -12.44 4.99
CA GLN A 272 26.81 -11.33 5.65
C GLN A 272 26.27 -11.75 7.02
N THR A 273 26.11 -10.78 7.91
CA THR A 273 25.49 -10.99 9.23
C THR A 273 24.28 -10.10 9.40
N LEU A 274 23.14 -10.69 9.78
CA LEU A 274 21.97 -9.95 10.23
C LEU A 274 22.21 -9.48 11.67
N LYS A 275 22.22 -8.18 11.92
CA LYS A 275 22.52 -7.60 13.23
C LYS A 275 21.26 -7.33 14.05
N GLN A 276 20.25 -6.76 13.42
CA GLN A 276 19.00 -6.37 14.06
C GLN A 276 17.85 -6.45 13.07
N ILE A 277 16.67 -6.87 13.55
CA ILE A 277 15.44 -6.87 12.79
C ILE A 277 14.35 -6.15 13.59
N THR A 278 13.70 -5.18 12.94
CA THR A 278 12.45 -4.55 13.41
C THR A 278 11.32 -4.99 12.49
N ARG A 279 10.39 -5.80 13.00
CA ARG A 279 9.22 -6.27 12.24
C ARG A 279 8.02 -5.39 12.55
N LEU A 280 7.40 -4.87 11.48
CA LEU A 280 6.12 -4.20 11.49
C LEU A 280 5.06 -5.23 11.06
N ILE A 281 4.26 -5.69 12.01
CA ILE A 281 3.28 -6.77 11.79
C ILE A 281 1.89 -6.16 11.87
N THR A 282 1.07 -6.31 10.83
CA THR A 282 -0.29 -5.75 10.78
C THR A 282 -1.29 -6.72 10.18
N SER A 283 -2.53 -6.65 10.64
CA SER A 283 -3.69 -7.35 10.09
C SER A 283 -4.89 -6.41 9.94
N SER A 284 -5.99 -6.87 9.34
CA SER A 284 -7.14 -6.05 8.91
C SER A 284 -8.03 -5.44 10.02
N GLY A 285 -7.47 -5.04 11.15
CA GLY A 285 -8.19 -4.46 12.28
C GLY A 285 -8.90 -3.13 12.02
N GLY A 286 -8.50 -2.35 11.01
CA GLY A 286 -9.15 -1.09 10.62
C GLY A 286 -10.10 -1.21 9.43
N GLY A 287 -10.19 -2.39 8.81
CA GLY A 287 -11.10 -2.72 7.71
C GLY A 287 -10.56 -2.44 6.30
N ILE A 288 -11.26 -3.00 5.33
CA ILE A 288 -11.02 -2.83 3.89
C ILE A 288 -12.32 -2.34 3.23
N ALA A 289 -12.21 -1.27 2.44
CA ALA A 289 -13.29 -0.73 1.63
C ALA A 289 -13.08 -1.09 0.16
N ASN A 290 -14.11 -1.62 -0.47
CA ASN A 290 -14.07 -2.09 -1.87
C ASN A 290 -15.11 -1.35 -2.71
N VAL A 291 -14.76 -1.02 -3.95
CA VAL A 291 -15.76 -0.60 -4.95
C VAL A 291 -16.71 -1.77 -5.26
N PRO A 292 -17.97 -1.50 -5.67
CA PRO A 292 -18.98 -2.55 -5.86
C PRO A 292 -18.57 -3.69 -6.81
N PHE A 293 -17.76 -3.39 -7.83
CA PHE A 293 -17.25 -4.41 -8.74
C PHE A 293 -16.38 -5.43 -7.99
N ILE A 294 -15.44 -4.97 -7.17
CA ILE A 294 -14.57 -5.85 -6.39
C ILE A 294 -15.38 -6.63 -5.35
N THR A 295 -16.33 -5.97 -4.66
CA THR A 295 -17.23 -6.64 -3.72
C THR A 295 -17.97 -7.83 -4.35
N THR A 296 -18.28 -7.75 -5.64
CA THR A 296 -19.01 -8.80 -6.35
C THR A 296 -18.08 -9.89 -6.91
N ASN A 297 -16.92 -9.50 -7.45
CA ASN A 297 -16.12 -10.38 -8.31
C ASN A 297 -14.88 -10.96 -7.63
N ALA A 298 -14.31 -10.29 -6.63
CA ALA A 298 -13.08 -10.70 -5.94
C ALA A 298 -12.97 -9.97 -4.60
N ASN A 299 -13.96 -10.14 -3.72
CA ASN A 299 -14.11 -9.31 -2.53
C ASN A 299 -12.92 -9.50 -1.57
N THR A 300 -12.10 -8.47 -1.38
CA THR A 300 -10.97 -8.52 -0.46
C THR A 300 -11.41 -8.06 0.92
N LEU A 301 -11.37 -8.95 1.91
CA LEU A 301 -11.80 -8.63 3.28
C LEU A 301 -10.66 -8.67 4.28
N ASP A 302 -9.58 -9.35 3.94
CA ASP A 302 -8.43 -9.53 4.80
C ASP A 302 -7.13 -9.21 4.04
N LEU A 303 -6.21 -8.64 4.79
CA LEU A 303 -4.85 -8.30 4.44
C LEU A 303 -4.01 -8.40 5.72
N ASP A 304 -3.02 -9.28 5.66
CA ASP A 304 -1.96 -9.41 6.65
C ASP A 304 -0.63 -9.03 6.02
N SER A 305 0.24 -8.37 6.77
CA SER A 305 1.59 -8.08 6.30
C SER A 305 2.63 -8.03 7.41
N VAL A 306 3.84 -8.47 7.07
CA VAL A 306 5.06 -8.29 7.86
C VAL A 306 6.06 -7.53 7.01
N PHE A 307 6.53 -6.40 7.52
CA PHE A 307 7.64 -5.63 6.95
C PHE A 307 8.80 -5.69 7.94
N ALA A 308 9.87 -6.39 7.59
CA ALA A 308 11.07 -6.58 8.38
C ALA A 308 12.15 -5.60 7.91
N ILE A 309 12.44 -4.60 8.72
CA ILE A 309 13.57 -3.68 8.52
C ILE A 309 14.78 -4.33 9.16
N GLU A 310 15.81 -4.59 8.36
CA GLU A 310 16.94 -5.44 8.74
C GLU A 310 18.24 -4.66 8.58
N THR A 311 19.01 -4.59 9.66
CA THR A 311 20.39 -4.09 9.63
C THR A 311 21.32 -5.25 9.29
N VAL A 312 22.05 -5.11 8.19
CA VAL A 312 22.95 -6.13 7.66
C VAL A 312 24.38 -5.61 7.68
N ILE A 313 25.32 -6.48 8.08
CA ILE A 313 26.76 -6.24 7.99
C ILE A 313 27.30 -7.07 6.83
N ASP A 314 27.95 -6.44 5.86
CA ASP A 314 28.60 -7.14 4.75
C ASP A 314 29.94 -7.80 5.18
N GLU A 315 30.55 -8.55 4.26
CA GLU A 315 31.83 -9.24 4.51
C GLU A 315 33.00 -8.30 4.83
N LEU A 316 32.88 -7.01 4.47
CA LEU A 316 33.88 -5.96 4.72
C LEU A 316 33.61 -5.21 6.04
N GLY A 317 32.52 -5.54 6.74
CA GLY A 317 32.10 -4.88 7.98
C GLY A 317 31.29 -3.61 7.78
N ASN A 318 30.85 -3.29 6.55
CA ASN A 318 29.97 -2.15 6.30
C ASN A 318 28.53 -2.49 6.69
N GLU A 319 27.86 -1.52 7.29
CA GLU A 319 26.45 -1.64 7.66
C GLU A 319 25.54 -1.05 6.59
N PHE A 320 24.51 -1.79 6.19
CA PHE A 320 23.42 -1.30 5.34
C PHE A 320 22.07 -1.77 5.86
N VAL A 321 20.99 -1.17 5.34
CA VAL A 321 19.61 -1.53 5.72
C VAL A 321 18.90 -2.14 4.51
N GLN A 322 18.23 -3.27 4.76
CA GLN A 322 17.30 -3.87 3.82
C GLN A 322 15.89 -3.99 4.41
N LEU A 323 14.93 -4.22 3.54
CA LEU A 323 13.53 -4.41 3.86
C LEU A 323 13.05 -5.71 3.19
N GLN A 324 12.77 -6.73 4.00
CA GLN A 324 11.99 -7.88 3.54
C GLN A 324 10.52 -7.68 3.89
N TYR A 325 9.62 -7.97 2.96
CA TYR A 325 8.20 -7.99 3.27
C TYR A 325 7.51 -9.22 2.72
N SER A 326 6.47 -9.65 3.44
CA SER A 326 5.48 -10.62 2.99
C SER A 326 4.10 -10.07 3.33
N GLN A 327 3.21 -10.06 2.34
CA GLN A 327 1.82 -9.68 2.54
C GLN A 327 0.90 -10.68 1.87
N THR A 328 -0.20 -11.00 2.54
CA THR A 328 -1.24 -11.90 2.05
C THR A 328 -2.59 -11.21 2.12
N GLY A 329 -3.21 -11.00 0.95
CA GLY A 329 -4.61 -10.61 0.85
C GLY A 329 -5.50 -11.82 0.59
N LEU A 330 -6.70 -11.86 1.17
CA LEU A 330 -7.69 -12.91 0.86
C LEU A 330 -8.74 -12.38 -0.09
N LEU A 331 -8.77 -12.93 -1.30
CA LEU A 331 -9.72 -12.56 -2.35
C LEU A 331 -10.86 -13.57 -2.37
N ASN A 332 -12.07 -13.12 -2.07
CA ASN A 332 -13.25 -13.98 -2.03
C ASN A 332 -13.98 -14.00 -3.37
N PHE A 333 -14.04 -15.18 -4.00
CA PHE A 333 -14.85 -15.43 -5.18
C PHE A 333 -15.12 -16.93 -5.33
N LYS A 334 -16.17 -17.30 -6.08
CA LYS A 334 -16.59 -18.70 -6.28
C LYS A 334 -16.70 -19.53 -4.97
N GLY A 335 -17.15 -18.90 -3.89
CA GLY A 335 -17.34 -19.54 -2.57
C GLY A 335 -16.04 -19.87 -1.82
N LYS A 336 -14.89 -19.36 -2.27
CA LYS A 336 -13.58 -19.59 -1.66
C LYS A 336 -12.86 -18.29 -1.36
N SER A 337 -11.99 -18.35 -0.35
CA SER A 337 -10.95 -17.36 -0.08
C SER A 337 -9.66 -17.81 -0.76
N PHE A 338 -9.15 -16.98 -1.67
CA PHE A 338 -7.91 -17.22 -2.40
C PHE A 338 -6.79 -16.37 -1.80
N PRO A 339 -5.73 -16.99 -1.23
CA PRO A 339 -4.55 -16.26 -0.83
C PRO A 339 -3.85 -15.61 -2.05
N HIS A 340 -3.74 -14.29 -2.02
CA HIS A 340 -2.86 -13.53 -2.89
C HIS A 340 -1.63 -13.14 -2.07
N VAL A 341 -0.48 -13.70 -2.43
CA VAL A 341 0.77 -13.51 -1.69
C VAL A 341 1.76 -12.72 -2.53
N THR A 342 2.32 -11.67 -1.95
CA THR A 342 3.38 -10.87 -2.55
C THR A 342 4.51 -10.75 -1.54
N VAL A 343 5.73 -11.03 -2.00
CA VAL A 343 6.96 -10.96 -1.19
C VAL A 343 8.03 -10.19 -1.93
N GLY A 344 8.92 -9.51 -1.20
CA GLY A 344 10.05 -8.81 -1.79
C GLY A 344 11.18 -8.54 -0.81
N THR A 345 12.39 -8.40 -1.35
CA THR A 345 13.56 -7.88 -0.62
C THR A 345 14.05 -6.61 -1.31
N LEU A 346 14.11 -5.51 -0.58
CA LEU A 346 14.54 -4.21 -1.08
C LEU A 346 15.73 -3.69 -0.27
N ILE A 347 16.65 -3.02 -0.95
CA ILE A 347 17.79 -2.31 -0.34
C ILE A 347 17.47 -0.82 -0.30
N LYS A 348 17.87 -0.15 0.78
CA LYS A 348 17.79 1.31 0.86
C LYS A 348 18.88 1.93 -0.01
N ALA A 349 18.49 2.71 -1.02
CA ALA A 349 19.43 3.33 -1.94
C ALA A 349 19.99 4.68 -1.42
N PHE A 350 19.13 5.51 -0.79
CA PHE A 350 19.50 6.81 -0.22
C PHE A 350 18.52 7.30 0.86
#